data_AF-A0A1I1RVV5-F1
#
_entry.id   AF-A0A1I1RVV5-F1
#
_cell.length_a   1.000
_cell.length_b   1.000
_cell.length_c   1.000
_cell.angle_alpha   90.00
_cell.angle_beta   90.00
_cell.angle_gamma   90.00
#
_symmetry.space_group_name_H-M   'P 1'
#
loop_
_entity.id
_entity.type
_entity.pdbx_description
1 polymer ?
#
loop_
_entity_poly.entity_id
_entity_poly.type
_entity_poly.pdbx_seq_one_letter_code
_entity_poly.pdbx_strand_id
1 'polypeptide(L)'
;MASINDEKNYLDVQVGTFEFSFNKKYRFIALSNDIVLGIFFLVGSVFFLFEPLKTAGAVLFIIGSAQLLARPILKIFHAIYFTRRNRS
;
A
#
# COMPACT_ATOMS: atom_id res chain seq x y z
N MET A 1 39.48 -19.98 7.41
CA MET A 1 38.67 -20.52 6.31
C MET A 1 37.28 -19.89 6.43
N ALA A 2 36.88 -19.11 5.44
CA ALA A 2 35.68 -18.27 5.48
C ALA A 2 34.39 -19.10 5.33
N SER A 3 33.29 -18.64 5.94
CA SER A 3 31.95 -18.79 5.34
C SER A 3 31.13 -17.55 5.63
N ILE A 4 30.50 -17.07 4.57
CA ILE A 4 29.90 -15.76 4.35
C ILE A 4 28.44 -15.73 4.83
N ASN A 5 28.06 -14.57 5.37
CA ASN A 5 26.76 -13.88 5.41
C ASN A 5 25.46 -14.66 5.61
N ASP A 6 24.77 -14.33 6.70
CA ASP A 6 23.31 -14.25 6.72
C ASP A 6 22.85 -12.81 7.05
N GLU A 7 23.19 -11.87 6.17
CA GLU A 7 22.44 -10.62 5.97
C GLU A 7 21.05 -10.87 5.34
N LYS A 8 20.39 -11.99 5.67
CA LYS A 8 19.06 -12.33 5.15
C LYS A 8 17.93 -12.12 6.17
N ASN A 9 18.22 -11.50 7.30
CA ASN A 9 17.20 -11.09 8.29
C ASN A 9 16.71 -9.64 8.12
N TYR A 10 17.04 -8.97 7.01
CA TYR A 10 16.51 -7.63 6.70
C TYR A 10 15.33 -7.66 5.72
N LEU A 11 15.07 -8.82 5.09
CA LEU A 11 14.00 -8.99 4.12
C LEU A 11 12.77 -9.70 4.69
N ASP A 12 12.77 -10.09 5.98
CA ASP A 12 11.62 -10.78 6.58
C ASP A 12 10.61 -9.80 7.23
N VAL A 13 10.98 -8.54 7.41
CA VAL A 13 10.06 -7.50 7.94
C VAL A 13 9.12 -6.94 6.87
N GLN A 14 9.34 -7.28 5.59
CA GLN A 14 8.47 -6.89 4.47
C GLN A 14 7.55 -8.00 3.97
N VAL A 15 7.57 -9.18 4.59
CA VAL A 15 6.76 -10.34 4.17
C VAL A 15 5.62 -10.57 5.15
N GLY A 16 4.92 -9.50 5.51
CA GLY A 16 3.59 -9.59 6.16
C GLY A 16 2.49 -10.03 5.19
N THR A 17 2.81 -10.85 4.19
CA THR A 17 1.87 -11.62 3.35
C THR A 17 1.38 -12.89 4.06
N PHE A 18 1.52 -12.95 5.38
CA PHE A 18 0.96 -14.05 6.15
C PHE A 18 -0.51 -13.77 6.47
N GLU A 19 -1.30 -14.46 5.66
CA GLU A 19 -2.64 -14.96 5.98
C GLU A 19 -3.80 -13.95 5.96
N PHE A 20 -4.21 -13.54 4.76
CA PHE A 20 -5.63 -13.24 4.55
C PHE A 20 -6.23 -14.02 3.39
N SER A 21 -6.43 -15.30 3.66
CA SER A 21 -7.41 -16.11 2.97
C SER A 21 -8.81 -15.66 3.39
N PHE A 22 -9.34 -14.55 2.87
CA PHE A 22 -10.80 -14.34 2.78
C PHE A 22 -11.14 -13.35 1.63
N ASN A 23 -11.43 -13.97 0.48
CA ASN A 23 -11.88 -13.45 -0.82
C ASN A 23 -10.81 -12.82 -1.75
N LYS A 24 -10.48 -13.56 -2.82
CA LYS A 24 -9.75 -13.09 -4.03
C LYS A 24 -10.17 -11.67 -4.47
N LYS A 25 -11.43 -11.30 -4.26
CA LYS A 25 -12.01 -9.99 -4.59
C LYS A 25 -11.37 -8.82 -3.83
N TYR A 26 -11.11 -8.92 -2.53
CA TYR A 26 -10.51 -7.81 -1.75
C TYR A 26 -9.06 -7.56 -2.14
N ARG A 27 -8.31 -8.63 -2.40
CA ARG A 27 -6.93 -8.51 -2.90
C ARG A 27 -6.89 -7.82 -4.25
N PHE A 28 -7.84 -8.13 -5.13
CA PHE A 28 -7.98 -7.45 -6.42
C PHE A 28 -8.33 -5.96 -6.25
N ILE A 29 -9.29 -5.63 -5.38
CA ILE A 29 -9.66 -4.23 -5.08
C ILE A 29 -8.47 -3.44 -4.53
N ALA A 30 -7.72 -4.02 -3.59
CA ALA A 30 -6.53 -3.37 -3.03
C ALA A 30 -5.44 -3.14 -4.09
N LEU A 31 -5.21 -4.13 -4.96
CA LEU A 31 -4.25 -4.00 -6.07
C LEU A 31 -4.69 -2.94 -7.08
N SER A 32 -5.97 -2.93 -7.46
CA SER A 32 -6.54 -1.91 -8.33
C SER A 32 -6.41 -0.51 -7.72
N ASN A 33 -6.64 -0.35 -6.42
CA ASN A 33 -6.42 0.93 -5.73
C ASN A 33 -4.97 1.41 -5.88
N ASP A 34 -3.98 0.53 -5.82
CA ASP A 34 -2.57 0.92 -6.00
C ASP A 34 -2.22 1.34 -7.42
N ILE A 35 -2.81 0.68 -8.40
CA ILE A 35 -2.62 1.05 -9.80
C ILE A 35 -3.23 2.44 -10.03
N VAL A 36 -4.46 2.68 -9.54
CA VAL A 36 -5.12 3.99 -9.64
C VAL A 36 -4.33 5.06 -8.89
N LEU A 37 -3.86 4.76 -7.68
CA LEU A 37 -2.98 5.61 -6.89
C LEU A 37 -1.73 6.02 -7.69
N GLY A 38 -1.03 5.03 -8.25
CA GLY A 38 0.17 5.26 -9.05
C GLY A 38 -0.11 6.12 -10.28
N ILE A 39 -1.24 5.91 -10.96
CA ILE A 39 -1.68 6.72 -12.10
C ILE A 39 -1.93 8.17 -11.67
N PHE A 40 -2.64 8.43 -10.57
CA PHE A 40 -2.87 9.79 -10.10
C PHE A 40 -1.59 10.50 -9.69
N PHE A 41 -0.64 9.80 -9.06
CA PHE A 41 0.66 10.38 -8.76
C PHE A 41 1.46 10.68 -10.04
N LEU A 42 1.46 9.78 -11.02
CA LEU A 42 2.17 10.00 -12.28
C LEU A 42 1.56 11.17 -13.07
N VAL A 43 0.24 11.18 -13.25
CA VAL A 43 -0.47 12.25 -13.95
C VAL A 43 -0.35 13.58 -13.20
N GLY A 44 -0.52 13.58 -11.88
CA GLY A 44 -0.33 14.76 -11.04
C GLY A 44 1.08 15.34 -11.13
N SER A 45 2.11 14.47 -11.22
CA SER A 45 3.50 14.89 -11.43
C SER A 45 3.70 15.54 -12.78
N VAL A 46 3.12 14.98 -13.85
CA VAL A 46 3.16 15.58 -15.20
C VAL A 46 2.44 16.93 -15.22
N PHE A 47 1.29 17.05 -14.55
CA PHE A 47 0.54 18.30 -14.46
C PHE A 47 1.33 19.40 -13.74
N PHE A 48 2.21 19.04 -12.81
CA PHE A 48 3.07 19.99 -12.11
C PHE A 48 4.13 20.63 -13.01
N LEU A 49 4.39 20.07 -14.20
CA LEU A 49 5.28 20.66 -15.22
C LEU A 49 4.64 21.83 -15.97
N PHE A 50 3.33 22.05 -15.81
CA PHE A 50 2.60 23.12 -16.48
C PHE A 50 1.92 24.01 -15.43
N GLU A 51 2.30 25.28 -15.36
CA GLU A 51 1.73 26.26 -14.42
C GLU A 51 0.19 26.28 -14.34
N PRO A 52 -0.58 26.25 -15.45
CA PRO A 52 -2.04 26.26 -15.37
C PRO A 52 -2.65 24.96 -14.84
N LEU A 53 -1.94 23.82 -14.94
CA LEU A 53 -2.43 22.50 -14.51
C LEU A 53 -1.99 22.15 -13.09
N LYS A 54 -1.12 22.96 -12.48
CA LYS A 54 -0.54 22.72 -11.16
C LYS A 54 -1.59 22.53 -10.06
N THR A 55 -2.67 23.32 -10.09
CA THR A 55 -3.79 23.17 -9.15
C THR A 55 -4.50 21.83 -9.33
N ALA A 56 -4.72 21.39 -10.57
CA ALA A 56 -5.32 20.09 -10.86
C ALA A 56 -4.38 18.95 -10.42
N GLY A 57 -3.07 19.09 -10.64
CA GLY A 57 -2.06 18.14 -10.16
C GLY A 57 -2.03 18.03 -8.63
N ALA A 58 -2.15 19.16 -7.92
CA ALA A 58 -2.23 19.17 -6.46
C ALA A 58 -3.47 18.43 -5.94
N VAL A 59 -4.63 18.62 -6.57
CA VAL A 59 -5.86 17.88 -6.22
C VAL A 59 -5.68 16.38 -6.44
N LEU A 60 -5.06 15.96 -7.55
CA LEU A 60 -4.74 14.55 -7.81
C LEU A 60 -3.83 13.95 -6.74
N PHE A 61 -2.83 14.71 -6.27
CA PHE A 61 -1.97 14.26 -5.18
C PHE A 61 -2.68 14.16 -3.84
N ILE A 62 -3.62 15.07 -3.54
CA ILE A 62 -4.44 14.99 -2.32
C ILE A 62 -5.29 13.71 -2.35
N ILE A 63 -5.97 13.46 -3.47
CA ILE A 63 -6.79 12.26 -3.66
C ILE A 63 -5.93 11.00 -3.56
N GLY A 64 -4.79 10.96 -4.26
CA GLY A 64 -3.84 9.87 -4.17
C GLY A 64 -3.35 9.65 -2.73
N SER A 65 -3.00 10.71 -2.00
CA SER A 65 -2.55 10.59 -0.61
C SER A 65 -3.63 9.99 0.30
N ALA A 66 -4.90 10.34 0.09
CA ALA A 66 -6.02 9.69 0.79
C ALA A 66 -6.14 8.20 0.43
N GLN A 67 -5.96 7.83 -0.85
CA GLN A 67 -5.98 6.43 -1.29
C GLN A 67 -4.79 5.61 -0.74
N LEU A 68 -3.65 6.24 -0.49
CA LEU A 68 -2.48 5.60 0.11
C LEU A 68 -2.79 5.10 1.53
N LEU A 69 -3.63 5.83 2.27
CA LEU A 69 -4.08 5.45 3.61
C LEU A 69 -5.08 4.28 3.62
N ALA A 70 -5.74 3.97 2.50
CA ALA A 70 -6.69 2.86 2.43
C ALA A 70 -6.04 1.51 2.78
N ARG A 71 -4.78 1.30 2.39
CA ARG A 71 -4.03 0.06 2.67
C ARG A 71 -3.70 -0.16 4.15
N PRO A 72 -3.07 0.78 4.87
CA PRO A 72 -2.83 0.62 6.29
C PRO A 72 -4.13 0.51 7.09
N ILE A 73 -5.22 1.21 6.70
CA ILE A 73 -6.53 1.06 7.35
C ILE A 73 -7.03 -0.39 7.24
N LEU A 74 -7.00 -0.99 6.04
CA LEU A 74 -7.38 -2.39 5.84
C LEU A 74 -6.51 -3.34 6.69
N LYS A 75 -5.20 -3.05 6.79
CA LYS A 75 -4.27 -3.83 7.63
C LYS A 75 -4.57 -3.71 9.12
N ILE A 76 -4.95 -2.51 9.61
CA ILE A 76 -5.31 -2.26 11.01
C ILE A 76 -6.62 -2.97 11.38
N PHE A 77 -7.66 -2.83 10.55
CA PHE A 77 -8.93 -3.55 10.76
C PHE A 77 -8.70 -5.05 10.85
N HIS A 78 -7.83 -5.58 10.00
CA HIS A 78 -7.45 -6.99 10.02
C HIS A 78 -6.77 -7.40 11.34
N ALA A 79 -5.76 -6.65 11.79
CA ALA A 79 -5.04 -6.93 13.03
C ALA A 79 -5.95 -6.92 14.28
N ILE A 80 -6.91 -5.98 14.33
CA ILE A 80 -7.86 -5.85 15.44
C ILE A 80 -8.87 -7.02 15.44
N TYR A 81 -9.37 -7.44 14.27
CA TYR A 81 -10.38 -8.49 14.19
C TYR A 81 -9.82 -9.88 14.54
N PHE A 82 -8.57 -10.19 14.17
CA PHE A 82 -7.97 -11.51 14.39
C PHE A 82 -7.45 -11.71 15.83
N THR A 83 -7.02 -10.63 16.50
CA THR A 83 -6.56 -10.67 17.91
C THR A 83 -7.65 -11.16 18.88
N ARG A 84 -8.93 -11.11 18.49
CA ARG A 84 -10.05 -11.54 19.33
C ARG A 84 -10.36 -13.05 19.27
N ARG A 85 -9.75 -13.82 18.35
CA ARG A 85 -10.07 -15.24 18.13
C ARG A 85 -9.04 -16.25 18.65
N ASN A 86 -7.98 -15.81 19.32
CA ASN A 86 -6.92 -16.71 19.82
C ASN A 86 -6.89 -16.86 21.35
N ARG A 87 -8.05 -16.74 21.99
CA ARG A 87 -8.27 -17.12 23.40
C ARG A 87 -9.55 -17.96 23.53
N SER A 88 -9.52 -19.20 23.06
CA SER A 88 -10.40 -20.26 23.56
C SER A 88 -9.74 -21.62 23.41
#